data_AF-A0AA97BRH8-F1
#
_entry.id   AF-A0AA97BRH8-F1
#
_cell.length_a   1.000
_cell.length_b   1.000
_cell.length_c   1.000
_cell.angle_alpha   90.00
_cell.angle_beta   90.00
_cell.angle_gamma   90.00
#
_symmetry.space_group_name_H-M   'P 1'
#
loop_
_entity.id
_entity.type
_entity.pdbx_description
1 polymer ?
#
loop_
_entity_poly.entity_id
_entity_poly.type
_entity_poly.pdbx_seq_one_letter_code
_entity_poly.pdbx_strand_id
1 'polypeptide(L)'
;MFAEKPFKPLTQFCREYDLPKTTVYRDCKRLGIDTSNGLDDEAIARLKLEYGIEDKTENKPEPTAIAPQVAQVTVESGNHRIVLRSPELPQNYSLEALRTSDEVSIEDPLAVAEQFLQVADQITDAMQQDLAAREARLRQTQQAKEAIAQKAQHLHLEKRLYQERANLLNSALSQETAALQTALGAVQDLGKPAAGDSGASP
;
A
#
# COMPACT_ATOMS: atom_id res chain seq x y z
N MET A 1 8.38 -34.26 19.10
CA MET A 1 8.04 -34.23 17.67
C MET A 1 8.55 -32.91 17.12
N PHE A 2 9.70 -32.91 16.44
CA PHE A 2 10.22 -31.71 15.78
C PHE A 2 9.56 -31.63 14.41
N ALA A 3 8.65 -30.68 14.22
CA ALA A 3 8.12 -30.38 12.90
C ALA A 3 9.28 -29.83 12.05
N GLU A 4 9.69 -30.57 11.04
CA GLU A 4 10.62 -30.11 10.02
C GLU A 4 9.96 -28.91 9.32
N LYS A 5 10.41 -27.69 9.65
CA LYS A 5 9.96 -26.48 8.95
C LYS A 5 10.39 -26.60 7.49
N PRO A 6 9.49 -26.43 6.51
CA PRO A 6 9.85 -26.55 5.10
C PRO A 6 10.71 -25.35 4.70
N PHE A 7 12.02 -25.57 4.52
CA PHE A 7 12.91 -24.55 3.97
C PHE A 7 12.85 -24.59 2.45
N LYS A 8 12.57 -23.45 1.82
CA LYS A 8 12.53 -23.35 0.35
C LYS A 8 13.86 -22.79 -0.15
N PRO A 9 14.60 -23.49 -1.02
CA PRO A 9 15.84 -22.96 -1.56
C PRO A 9 15.58 -21.73 -2.43
N LEU A 10 16.43 -20.70 -2.31
CA LEU A 10 16.33 -19.43 -3.04
C LEU A 10 16.16 -19.64 -4.57
N THR A 11 16.87 -20.62 -5.13
CA THR A 11 16.79 -20.93 -6.57
C THR A 11 15.38 -21.40 -6.99
N GLN A 12 14.64 -22.08 -6.11
CA GLN A 12 13.26 -22.51 -6.38
C GLN A 12 12.29 -21.33 -6.29
N PHE A 13 12.45 -20.45 -5.31
CA PHE A 13 11.67 -19.20 -5.21
C PHE A 13 11.85 -18.31 -6.46
N CYS A 14 13.08 -18.11 -6.92
CA CYS A 14 13.35 -17.32 -8.13
C CYS A 14 12.71 -17.91 -9.39
N ARG A 15 12.64 -19.25 -9.51
CA ARG A 15 12.02 -19.93 -10.66
C ARG A 15 10.50 -19.82 -10.64
N GLU A 16 9.90 -19.85 -9.47
CA GLU A 16 8.44 -19.83 -9.29
C GLU A 16 7.83 -18.48 -9.62
N TYR A 17 8.55 -17.40 -9.31
CA TYR A 17 8.09 -16.03 -9.51
C TYR A 17 8.80 -15.30 -10.66
N ASP A 18 9.54 -16.04 -11.49
CA ASP A 18 10.31 -15.53 -12.64
C ASP A 18 11.21 -14.31 -12.30
N LEU A 19 11.91 -14.39 -11.15
CA LEU A 19 12.73 -13.30 -10.64
C LEU A 19 14.23 -13.53 -10.91
N PRO A 20 15.01 -12.50 -11.30
CA PRO A 20 16.46 -12.62 -11.45
C PRO A 20 17.15 -12.94 -10.11
N LYS A 21 17.88 -14.07 -10.07
CA LYS A 21 18.56 -14.56 -8.85
C LYS A 21 19.49 -13.52 -8.18
N THR A 22 20.16 -12.70 -8.98
CA THR A 22 21.06 -11.63 -8.49
C THR A 22 20.30 -10.51 -7.78
N THR A 23 19.11 -10.17 -8.26
CA THR A 23 18.23 -9.16 -7.65
C THR A 23 17.69 -9.65 -6.32
N VAL A 24 17.14 -10.86 -6.28
CA VAL A 24 16.57 -11.44 -5.05
C VAL A 24 17.65 -11.63 -3.98
N TYR A 25 18.86 -12.06 -4.34
CA TYR A 25 19.97 -12.20 -3.39
C TYR A 25 20.39 -10.86 -2.77
N ARG A 26 20.43 -9.79 -3.59
CA ARG A 26 20.73 -8.44 -3.10
C ARG A 26 19.65 -7.93 -2.14
N ASP A 27 18.39 -8.22 -2.44
CA ASP A 27 17.26 -7.83 -1.61
C ASP A 27 17.19 -8.64 -0.31
N CYS A 28 17.51 -9.93 -0.32
CA CYS A 28 17.66 -10.72 0.91
C CYS A 28 18.72 -10.12 1.83
N LYS A 29 19.88 -9.71 1.28
CA LYS A 29 20.94 -9.05 2.04
C LYS A 29 20.52 -7.68 2.58
N ARG A 30 19.73 -6.91 1.81
CA ARG A 30 19.16 -5.62 2.24
C ARG A 30 18.16 -5.79 3.38
N LEU A 31 17.38 -6.86 3.36
CA LEU A 31 16.34 -7.17 4.34
C LEU A 31 16.86 -7.97 5.56
N GLY A 32 18.14 -8.33 5.58
CA GLY A 32 18.76 -9.09 6.67
C GLY A 32 18.32 -10.56 6.73
N ILE A 33 17.86 -11.12 5.61
CA ILE A 33 17.43 -12.52 5.49
C ILE A 33 18.65 -13.40 5.27
N ASP A 34 18.86 -14.38 6.15
CA ASP A 34 19.90 -15.38 5.98
C ASP A 34 19.47 -16.46 4.97
N THR A 35 20.19 -16.53 3.85
CA THR A 35 19.92 -17.50 2.78
C THR A 35 20.76 -18.78 2.88
N SER A 36 21.56 -18.95 3.94
CA SER A 36 22.53 -20.05 4.06
C SER A 36 21.88 -21.43 4.19
N ASN A 37 20.70 -21.51 4.82
CA ASN A 37 19.95 -22.75 5.02
C ASN A 37 18.63 -22.80 4.22
N GLY A 38 18.47 -21.91 3.23
CA GLY A 38 17.21 -21.70 2.52
C GLY A 38 16.37 -20.57 3.10
N LEU A 39 15.28 -20.23 2.41
CA LEU A 39 14.31 -19.24 2.86
C LEU A 39 13.31 -19.93 3.80
N ASP A 40 13.11 -19.35 4.98
CA ASP A 40 12.01 -19.72 5.86
C ASP A 40 10.69 -19.05 5.43
N ASP A 41 9.57 -19.52 5.97
CA ASP A 41 8.25 -19.00 5.60
C ASP A 41 8.11 -17.49 5.87
N GLU A 42 8.80 -16.98 6.89
CA GLU A 42 8.81 -15.54 7.21
C GLU A 42 9.58 -14.73 6.15
N ALA A 43 10.74 -15.21 5.69
CA ALA A 43 11.49 -14.59 4.60
C ALA A 43 10.73 -14.65 3.28
N ILE A 44 10.06 -15.77 2.99
CA ILE A 44 9.21 -15.91 1.80
C ILE A 44 8.09 -14.88 1.83
N ALA A 45 7.41 -14.70 2.97
CA ALA A 45 6.35 -13.71 3.13
C ALA A 45 6.86 -12.27 2.93
N ARG A 46 8.05 -11.95 3.47
CA ARG A 46 8.67 -10.62 3.30
C ARG A 46 9.07 -10.36 1.85
N LEU A 47 9.64 -11.34 1.16
CA LEU A 47 9.99 -11.22 -0.26
C LEU A 47 8.74 -11.09 -1.13
N LYS A 48 7.69 -11.85 -0.85
CA LYS A 48 6.40 -11.71 -1.54
C LYS A 48 5.83 -10.31 -1.40
N LEU A 49 5.88 -9.73 -0.19
CA LEU A 49 5.43 -8.36 0.07
C LEU A 49 6.27 -7.32 -0.69
N GLU A 50 7.60 -7.47 -0.73
CA GLU A 50 8.49 -6.54 -1.45
C GLU A 50 8.27 -6.56 -2.97
N TYR A 51 8.02 -7.75 -3.55
CA TYR A 51 7.78 -7.90 -4.98
C TYR A 51 6.30 -7.78 -5.38
N GLY A 52 5.40 -7.50 -4.43
CA GLY A 52 3.95 -7.43 -4.67
C GLY A 52 3.36 -8.74 -5.20
N ILE A 53 3.97 -9.87 -4.83
CA ILE A 53 3.53 -11.21 -5.20
C ILE A 53 2.43 -11.60 -4.23
N GLU A 54 1.19 -11.48 -4.67
CA GLU A 54 0.06 -12.08 -3.98
C GLU A 54 0.13 -13.60 -4.18
N ASP A 55 0.03 -14.36 -3.08
CA ASP A 55 -0.14 -15.80 -3.16
C ASP A 55 -1.45 -16.09 -3.89
N LYS A 56 -1.36 -16.38 -5.19
CA LYS A 56 -2.33 -17.22 -5.86
C LYS A 56 -2.33 -18.53 -5.10
N THR A 57 -3.34 -18.68 -4.25
CA THR A 57 -3.70 -19.92 -3.60
C THR A 57 -3.96 -20.94 -4.71
N GLU A 58 -2.92 -21.68 -5.10
CA GLU A 58 -3.05 -22.85 -5.94
C GLU A 58 -3.82 -23.91 -5.16
N ASN A 59 -5.15 -23.87 -5.27
CA ASN A 59 -6.00 -25.00 -4.96
C ASN A 59 -5.68 -26.12 -5.94
N LYS A 60 -4.80 -27.03 -5.49
CA LYS A 60 -4.54 -28.32 -6.12
C LYS A 60 -5.86 -29.12 -6.18
N PRO A 61 -6.30 -29.60 -7.36
CA PRO A 61 -7.59 -30.27 -7.50
C PRO A 61 -7.48 -31.73 -7.03
N GLU A 62 -8.31 -32.13 -6.07
CA GLU A 62 -8.68 -33.53 -5.86
C GLU A 62 -9.97 -33.85 -6.63
N PRO A 63 -10.04 -34.97 -7.36
CA PRO A 63 -11.13 -35.24 -8.29
C PRO A 63 -12.26 -35.98 -7.56
N THR A 64 -13.39 -35.30 -7.32
CA THR A 64 -14.61 -36.03 -6.97
C THR A 64 -15.88 -35.34 -7.49
N ALA A 65 -16.64 -36.14 -8.25
CA ALA A 65 -18.08 -36.09 -8.46
C ALA A 65 -18.73 -34.89 -9.16
N ILE A 66 -19.30 -35.24 -10.32
CA ILE A 66 -20.24 -34.52 -11.17
C ILE A 66 -21.46 -34.01 -10.38
N ALA A 67 -21.71 -32.69 -10.41
CA ALA A 67 -23.01 -32.05 -10.15
C ALA A 67 -23.03 -30.66 -10.86
N PRO A 68 -24.21 -30.14 -11.26
CA PRO A 68 -24.37 -29.26 -12.42
C PRO A 68 -23.76 -27.86 -12.25
N GLN A 69 -23.11 -27.40 -13.31
CA GLN A 69 -22.43 -26.11 -13.41
C GLN A 69 -23.44 -24.95 -13.29
N VAL A 70 -23.45 -24.29 -12.15
CA VAL A 70 -23.98 -22.93 -12.02
C VAL A 70 -22.89 -22.01 -12.57
N ALA A 71 -23.16 -21.38 -13.71
CA ALA A 71 -22.23 -20.46 -14.36
C ALA A 71 -21.90 -19.30 -13.41
N GLN A 72 -20.69 -19.29 -12.84
CA GLN A 72 -20.17 -18.14 -12.10
C GLN A 72 -19.79 -17.07 -13.12
N VAL A 73 -20.63 -16.05 -13.24
CA VAL A 73 -20.35 -14.85 -14.04
C VAL A 73 -19.43 -13.95 -13.22
N THR A 74 -18.14 -13.95 -13.57
CA THR A 74 -17.15 -13.01 -13.02
C THR A 74 -17.18 -11.72 -13.83
N VAL A 75 -17.63 -10.62 -13.22
CA VAL A 75 -17.63 -9.29 -13.86
C VAL A 75 -16.28 -8.62 -13.62
N GLU A 76 -15.42 -8.59 -14.64
CA GLU A 76 -14.17 -7.82 -14.64
C GLU A 76 -14.44 -6.36 -15.04
N SER A 77 -14.25 -5.41 -14.12
CA SER A 77 -14.27 -3.97 -14.42
C SER A 77 -12.92 -3.55 -15.02
N GLY A 78 -12.76 -3.76 -16.34
CA GLY A 78 -11.58 -3.40 -17.12
C GLY A 78 -11.77 -2.12 -17.96
N ASN A 79 -10.84 -1.18 -17.76
CA ASN A 79 -10.55 0.04 -18.53
C ASN A 79 -10.98 -0.01 -20.03
N HIS A 80 -12.06 0.67 -20.41
CA HIS A 80 -12.65 0.59 -21.75
C HIS A 80 -11.85 1.37 -22.82
N ARG A 81 -10.82 0.75 -23.40
CA ARG A 81 -10.35 1.11 -24.75
C ARG A 81 -11.14 0.29 -25.77
N ILE A 82 -12.09 0.94 -26.45
CA ILE A 82 -12.86 0.34 -27.53
C ILE A 82 -11.97 0.21 -28.77
N VAL A 83 -11.69 -1.02 -29.21
CA VAL A 83 -11.20 -1.31 -30.55
C VAL A 83 -12.36 -1.97 -31.31
N LEU A 84 -13.00 -1.21 -32.18
CA LEU A 84 -14.00 -1.69 -33.13
C LEU A 84 -13.30 -2.65 -34.12
N ARG A 85 -13.66 -3.94 -34.11
CA ARG A 85 -13.31 -4.86 -35.18
C ARG A 85 -14.39 -4.80 -36.25
N SER A 86 -13.97 -4.69 -37.51
CA SER A 86 -14.85 -4.75 -38.68
C SER A 86 -15.59 -6.09 -38.75
N PRO A 87 -16.88 -6.11 -39.13
CA PRO A 87 -17.65 -7.34 -39.23
C PRO A 87 -17.17 -8.16 -40.44
N GLU A 88 -16.74 -9.40 -40.19
CA GLU A 88 -16.45 -10.36 -41.25
C GLU A 88 -17.76 -10.98 -41.77
N LEU A 89 -18.01 -10.82 -43.07
CA LEU A 89 -19.11 -11.48 -43.76
C LEU A 89 -18.75 -12.95 -44.01
N PRO A 90 -19.62 -13.92 -43.66
CA PRO A 90 -19.36 -15.33 -43.90
C PRO A 90 -19.34 -15.66 -45.40
N GLN A 91 -18.34 -16.43 -45.84
CA GLN A 91 -18.21 -16.89 -47.23
C GLN A 91 -18.96 -18.20 -47.54
N ASN A 92 -19.73 -18.73 -46.59
CA ASN A 92 -20.51 -19.94 -46.79
C ASN A 92 -22.01 -19.61 -46.69
N TYR A 93 -22.70 -19.73 -47.83
CA TYR A 93 -24.16 -19.62 -47.90
C TYR A 93 -24.77 -21.02 -47.82
N SER A 94 -25.54 -21.29 -46.77
CA SER A 94 -26.35 -22.50 -46.63
C SER A 94 -27.71 -22.31 -47.31
N LEU A 95 -28.16 -23.30 -48.08
CA LEU A 95 -29.45 -23.31 -48.78
C LEU A 95 -30.67 -23.47 -47.83
N GLU A 96 -30.46 -23.49 -46.52
CA GLU A 96 -31.55 -23.37 -45.53
C GLU A 96 -32.29 -22.02 -45.62
N ALA A 97 -31.59 -20.95 -46.03
CA ALA A 97 -32.19 -19.61 -46.20
C ALA A 97 -33.25 -19.49 -47.32
N LEU A 98 -33.51 -20.57 -48.07
CA LEU A 98 -34.57 -20.66 -49.09
C LEU A 98 -35.81 -21.42 -48.61
N ARG A 99 -35.86 -21.88 -47.35
CA ARG A 99 -37.10 -22.38 -46.75
C ARG A 99 -37.83 -21.21 -46.10
N THR A 100 -39.00 -20.87 -46.62
CA THR A 100 -39.81 -19.71 -46.22
C THR A 100 -40.54 -19.88 -44.88
N SER A 101 -40.00 -20.67 -43.95
CA SER A 101 -40.51 -20.81 -42.58
C SER A 101 -39.43 -21.50 -41.73
N ASP A 102 -38.42 -20.73 -41.32
CA ASP A 102 -37.60 -21.09 -40.17
C ASP A 102 -38.40 -20.72 -38.92
N GLU A 103 -39.01 -21.71 -38.27
CA GLU A 103 -39.43 -21.53 -36.90
C GLU A 103 -38.15 -21.48 -36.06
N VAL A 104 -37.73 -20.27 -35.67
CA VAL A 104 -36.75 -20.08 -34.61
C VAL A 104 -37.42 -20.52 -33.31
N SER A 105 -37.48 -21.84 -33.12
CA SER A 105 -37.99 -22.44 -31.90
C SER A 105 -36.85 -22.40 -30.88
N ILE A 106 -36.94 -21.47 -29.94
CA ILE A 106 -36.21 -21.59 -28.69
C ILE A 106 -36.90 -22.74 -27.96
N GLU A 107 -36.14 -23.79 -27.66
CA GLU A 107 -36.67 -25.05 -27.08
C GLU A 107 -37.46 -24.80 -25.78
N ASP A 108 -37.09 -23.75 -25.04
CA ASP A 108 -37.86 -23.16 -23.95
C ASP A 108 -37.63 -21.63 -23.85
N PRO A 109 -38.51 -20.79 -24.45
CA PRO A 109 -38.36 -19.34 -24.43
C PRO A 109 -38.59 -18.73 -23.04
N LEU A 110 -39.30 -19.43 -22.15
CA LEU A 110 -39.53 -19.00 -20.77
C LEU A 110 -38.25 -19.17 -19.95
N ALA A 111 -37.56 -20.31 -20.09
CA ALA A 111 -36.29 -20.54 -19.40
C ALA A 111 -35.21 -19.50 -19.79
N VAL A 112 -35.15 -19.11 -21.08
CA VAL A 112 -34.22 -18.06 -21.53
C VAL A 112 -34.59 -16.68 -20.96
N ALA A 113 -35.88 -16.36 -20.87
CA ALA A 113 -36.34 -15.10 -20.27
C ALA A 113 -36.04 -15.06 -18.76
N GLU A 114 -36.24 -16.15 -18.03
CA GLU A 114 -35.89 -16.24 -16.60
C GLU A 114 -34.39 -16.09 -16.38
N GLN A 115 -33.57 -16.74 -17.20
CA GLN A 115 -32.11 -16.60 -17.12
C GLN A 115 -31.67 -15.16 -17.41
N PHE A 116 -32.29 -14.50 -18.40
CA PHE A 116 -31.99 -13.10 -18.70
C PHE A 116 -32.33 -12.18 -17.53
N LEU A 117 -33.50 -12.34 -16.92
CA LEU A 117 -33.92 -11.55 -15.75
C LEU A 117 -32.97 -11.76 -14.56
N GLN A 118 -32.59 -13.00 -14.28
CA GLN A 118 -31.61 -13.30 -13.22
C GLN A 118 -30.26 -12.62 -13.48
N VAL A 119 -29.78 -12.64 -14.72
CA VAL A 119 -28.53 -11.96 -15.08
C VAL A 119 -28.68 -10.44 -14.98
N ALA A 120 -29.82 -9.88 -15.39
CA ALA A 120 -30.08 -8.44 -15.27
C ALA A 120 -30.14 -7.97 -13.81
N ASP A 121 -30.74 -8.77 -12.93
CA ASP A 121 -30.77 -8.52 -11.48
C ASP A 121 -29.37 -8.56 -10.89
N GLN A 122 -28.57 -9.58 -11.22
CA GLN A 122 -27.17 -9.69 -10.78
C GLN A 122 -26.31 -8.51 -11.23
N ILE A 123 -26.48 -8.04 -12.47
CA ILE A 123 -25.77 -6.86 -12.98
C ILE A 123 -26.19 -5.61 -12.20
N THR A 124 -27.49 -5.46 -11.93
CA THR A 124 -28.02 -4.31 -11.17
C THR A 124 -27.48 -4.30 -9.74
N ASP A 125 -27.47 -5.44 -9.07
CA ASP A 125 -26.91 -5.59 -7.72
C ASP A 125 -25.40 -5.28 -7.69
N ALA A 126 -24.65 -5.80 -8.67
CA ALA A 126 -23.22 -5.53 -8.78
C ALA A 126 -22.92 -4.04 -8.99
N MET A 127 -23.71 -3.36 -9.83
CA MET A 127 -23.60 -1.92 -10.03
C MET A 127 -23.89 -1.12 -8.74
N GLN A 128 -24.93 -1.51 -8.00
CA GLN A 128 -25.27 -0.86 -6.74
C GLN A 128 -24.17 -1.05 -5.69
N GLN A 129 -23.58 -2.25 -5.61
CA GLN A 129 -22.45 -2.51 -4.73
C GLN A 129 -21.21 -1.70 -5.10
N ASP A 130 -20.87 -1.56 -6.38
CA ASP A 130 -19.77 -0.72 -6.84
C ASP A 130 -20.00 0.76 -6.48
N LEU A 131 -21.21 1.28 -6.70
CA LEU A 131 -21.56 2.65 -6.30
C LEU A 131 -21.41 2.86 -4.79
N ALA A 132 -21.93 1.94 -3.97
CA ALA A 132 -21.81 2.01 -2.52
C ALA A 132 -20.33 1.98 -2.06
N ALA A 133 -19.51 1.14 -2.68
CA ALA A 133 -18.08 1.05 -2.39
C ALA A 133 -17.34 2.35 -2.76
N ARG A 134 -17.67 2.94 -3.92
CA ARG A 134 -17.10 4.23 -4.36
C ARG A 134 -17.50 5.36 -3.43
N GLU A 135 -18.76 5.42 -3.01
CA GLU A 135 -19.23 6.42 -2.04
C GLU A 135 -18.53 6.27 -0.68
N ALA A 136 -18.38 5.05 -0.18
CA ALA A 136 -17.66 4.78 1.06
C ALA A 136 -16.21 5.24 0.98
N ARG A 137 -15.52 4.92 -0.13
CA ARG A 137 -14.14 5.35 -0.38
C ARG A 137 -14.03 6.87 -0.45
N LEU A 138 -14.99 7.55 -1.09
CA LEU A 138 -15.02 9.00 -1.16
C LEU A 138 -15.17 9.62 0.23
N ARG A 139 -16.12 9.13 1.05
CA ARG A 139 -16.34 9.61 2.42
C ARG A 139 -15.09 9.39 3.30
N GLN A 140 -14.48 8.21 3.23
CA GLN A 140 -13.25 7.92 3.98
C GLN A 140 -12.11 8.86 3.58
N THR A 141 -11.97 9.14 2.28
CA THR A 141 -10.95 10.06 1.77
C THR A 141 -11.19 11.50 2.26
N GLN A 142 -12.46 11.95 2.27
CA GLN A 142 -12.82 13.27 2.78
C GLN A 142 -12.51 13.40 4.28
N GLN A 143 -12.88 12.40 5.08
CA GLN A 143 -12.58 12.37 6.51
C GLN A 143 -11.06 12.38 6.78
N ALA A 144 -10.29 11.58 6.03
CA ALA A 144 -8.84 11.56 6.15
C ALA A 144 -8.22 12.92 5.80
N LYS A 145 -8.69 13.58 4.74
CA LYS A 145 -8.25 14.93 4.35
C LYS A 145 -8.50 15.95 5.47
N GLU A 146 -9.68 15.93 6.07
CA GLU A 146 -10.03 16.83 7.17
C GLU A 146 -9.16 16.59 8.41
N ALA A 147 -8.97 15.32 8.79
CA ALA A 147 -8.11 14.95 9.91
C ALA A 147 -6.65 15.41 9.70
N ILE A 148 -6.11 15.24 8.49
CA ILE A 148 -4.77 15.73 8.13
C ILE A 148 -4.70 17.26 8.25
N ALA A 149 -5.70 17.98 7.72
CA ALA A 149 -5.73 19.44 7.79
C ALA A 149 -5.76 19.95 9.24
N GLN A 150 -6.59 19.33 10.10
CA GLN A 150 -6.65 19.66 11.53
C GLN A 150 -5.31 19.39 12.22
N LYS A 151 -4.68 18.24 11.95
CA LYS A 151 -3.38 17.89 12.55
C LYS A 151 -2.27 18.82 12.09
N ALA A 152 -2.27 19.23 10.82
CA ALA A 152 -1.31 20.20 10.30
C ALA A 152 -1.44 21.56 11.01
N GLN A 153 -2.66 22.06 11.19
CA GLN A 153 -2.91 23.30 11.95
C GLN A 153 -2.40 23.19 13.39
N HIS A 154 -2.68 22.07 14.07
CA HIS A 154 -2.18 21.82 15.41
C HIS A 154 -0.65 21.85 15.49
N LEU A 155 0.03 21.14 14.58
CA LEU A 155 1.50 21.12 14.52
C LEU A 155 2.10 22.50 14.25
N HIS A 156 1.44 23.32 13.42
CA HIS A 156 1.87 24.71 13.20
C HIS A 156 1.81 25.55 14.48
N LEU A 157 0.74 25.41 15.27
CA LEU A 157 0.61 26.09 16.55
C LEU A 157 1.66 25.60 17.56
N GLU A 158 1.85 24.28 17.69
CA GLU A 158 2.86 23.70 18.58
C GLU A 158 4.28 24.15 18.21
N LYS A 159 4.62 24.17 16.91
CA LYS A 159 5.90 24.67 16.43
C LYS A 159 6.12 26.11 16.84
N ARG A 160 5.11 26.97 16.70
CA ARG A 160 5.20 28.38 17.10
C ARG A 160 5.41 28.52 18.60
N LEU A 161 4.63 27.80 19.41
CA LEU A 161 4.77 27.81 20.87
C LEU A 161 6.17 27.33 21.31
N TYR A 162 6.69 26.29 20.66
CA TYR A 162 8.04 25.81 20.89
C TYR A 162 9.09 26.89 20.59
N GLN A 163 8.98 27.55 19.42
CA GLN A 163 9.89 28.63 19.04
C GLN A 163 9.86 29.79 20.04
N GLU A 164 8.68 30.21 20.48
CA GLU A 164 8.52 31.27 21.48
C GLU A 164 9.18 30.86 22.81
N ARG A 165 8.94 29.64 23.30
CA ARG A 165 9.58 29.13 24.53
C ARG A 165 11.10 29.02 24.40
N ALA A 166 11.61 28.53 23.28
CA ALA A 166 13.04 28.43 23.03
C ALA A 166 13.70 29.82 23.03
N ASN A 167 13.06 30.82 22.41
CA ASN A 167 13.55 32.19 22.41
C ASN A 167 13.62 32.78 23.82
N LEU A 168 12.59 32.55 24.64
CA LEU A 168 12.59 32.99 26.05
C LEU A 168 13.71 32.34 26.86
N LEU A 169 13.89 31.02 26.73
CA LEU A 169 14.97 30.30 27.41
C LEU A 169 16.34 30.78 26.97
N ASN A 170 16.56 30.98 25.66
CA ASN A 170 17.83 31.49 25.15
C ASN A 170 18.11 32.91 25.65
N SER A 171 17.09 33.77 25.73
CA SER A 171 17.22 35.12 26.27
C SER A 171 17.58 35.09 27.76
N ALA A 172 16.88 34.29 28.55
CA ALA A 172 17.16 34.12 29.98
C ALA A 172 18.58 33.56 30.20
N LEU A 173 18.96 32.51 29.49
CA LEU A 173 20.30 31.91 29.58
C LEU A 173 21.39 32.92 29.22
N SER A 174 21.18 33.73 28.18
CA SER A 174 22.11 34.79 27.78
C SER A 174 22.28 35.84 28.88
N GLN A 175 21.17 36.29 29.49
CA GLN A 175 21.19 37.24 30.60
C GLN A 175 21.93 36.68 31.83
N GLU A 176 21.62 35.45 32.23
CA GLU A 176 22.28 34.77 33.35
C GLU A 176 23.77 34.58 33.09
N THR A 177 24.15 34.21 31.85
CA THR A 177 25.55 34.04 31.47
C THR A 177 26.30 35.37 31.51
N ALA A 178 25.69 36.45 31.02
CA ALA A 178 26.29 37.79 31.07
C ALA A 178 26.44 38.27 32.53
N ALA A 179 25.42 38.08 33.36
CA ALA A 179 25.47 38.41 34.78
C ALA A 179 26.58 37.63 35.51
N LEU A 180 26.73 36.34 35.22
CA LEU A 180 27.81 35.51 35.76
C LEU A 180 29.19 36.03 35.33
N GLN A 181 29.38 36.39 34.06
CA GLN A 181 30.63 36.96 33.57
C GLN A 181 30.98 38.28 34.28
N THR A 182 30.00 39.16 34.47
CA THR A 182 30.18 40.41 35.24
C THR A 182 30.57 40.12 36.69
N ALA A 183 29.88 39.18 37.36
CA ALA A 183 30.20 38.80 38.73
C ALA A 183 31.61 38.20 38.87
N LEU A 184 32.03 37.34 37.94
CA LEU A 184 33.37 36.78 37.91
C LEU A 184 34.45 37.85 37.70
N GLY A 185 34.21 38.82 36.81
CA GLY A 185 35.11 39.96 36.60
C GLY A 185 35.31 40.79 37.87
N ALA A 186 34.21 41.10 38.58
CA ALA A 186 34.27 41.86 39.83
C ALA A 186 35.09 41.16 40.92
N VAL A 187 34.97 39.83 41.05
CA VAL A 187 35.78 39.04 42.01
C VAL A 187 37.26 39.03 41.62
N GLN A 188 37.58 38.92 40.32
CA GLN A 188 38.97 38.96 39.86
C GLN A 188 39.64 40.31 40.14
N ASP A 189 38.90 41.41 40.01
CA ASP A 189 39.44 42.75 40.29
C ASP A 189 39.68 43.00 41.78
N LEU A 190 38.89 42.39 42.68
CA LEU A 190 39.15 42.39 44.12
C LEU A 190 40.41 41.59 44.50
N GLY A 191 40.78 40.59 43.70
CA GLY A 191 41.95 39.75 43.92
C GLY A 191 43.26 40.33 43.40
N LYS A 192 43.23 41.40 42.59
CA LYS A 192 44.45 42.09 42.14
C LYS A 192 44.95 43.00 43.27
N PRO A 193 46.18 42.80 43.79
CA PRO A 193 46.73 43.70 44.80
C PRO A 193 46.82 45.11 44.19
N ALA A 194 46.43 46.12 44.96
CA ALA A 194 46.56 47.52 44.54
C ALA A 194 48.02 47.81 44.19
N ALA A 195 48.32 47.88 42.89
CA ALA A 195 49.62 48.25 42.38
C ALA A 195 49.80 49.75 42.64
N GLY A 196 50.22 50.11 43.85
CA GLY A 196 50.36 51.51 44.22
C GLY A 196 50.47 51.79 45.71
N ASP A 197 51.22 50.98 46.47
CA ASP A 197 51.79 51.46 47.74
C ASP A 197 53.10 50.75 48.08
N SER A 198 53.99 50.62 47.08
CA SER A 198 55.39 50.32 47.35
C SER A 198 56.14 51.64 47.52
N GLY A 199 56.00 52.20 48.73
CA GLY A 199 57.04 52.93 49.45
C GLY A 199 57.84 53.97 48.68
N ALA A 200 57.37 55.21 48.76
CA ALA A 200 58.27 56.35 48.80
C ALA A 200 59.13 56.32 50.09
N SER A 201 60.27 57.03 49.99
CA SER A 201 61.17 57.53 51.04
C SER A 201 62.40 56.69 51.37
N PRO A 202 63.50 57.35 51.79
CA PRO A 202 64.24 58.44 51.15
C PRO A 202 65.69 58.04 50.80
#